data_AF-A0A5J4YFD3-F1
#
_entry.id   AF-A0A5J4YFD3-F1
#
_cell.length_a   1.000
_cell.length_b   1.000
_cell.length_c   1.000
_cell.angle_alpha   90.00
_cell.angle_beta   90.00
_cell.angle_gamma   90.00
#
_symmetry.space_group_name_H-M   'P 1'
#
loop_
_entity.id
_entity.type
_entity.pdbx_description
1 polymer ?
#
loop_
_entity_poly.entity_id
_entity_poly.type
_entity_poly.pdbx_seq_one_letter_code
_entity_poly.pdbx_strand_id
1 'polypeptide(L)'
;QGAKCIQRCWRRYSWHKAYINRAASRIQEAWRNRCRRKLYIFYRDLIRFREGSPPVDLLKCINPREASIIDAFSGVHLRFRFGGNSFPPTVLYKIFTHAPVTDICSFCPRNYAAQQDFTRRDEEKARNVTPLAHDMTGWYQRWENNGWRPIADRLFVDPESTARQQKAEAQQQWFHYCPKVRRQAREAAAKQRKRLWMSQIY
;
A
#
# COMPACT_ATOMS: atom_id res chain seq x y z
N GLN A 1 55.00 -19.57 -31.05
CA GLN A 1 53.82 -20.48 -30.99
C GLN A 1 53.04 -20.38 -29.66
N GLY A 2 53.67 -20.07 -28.51
CA GLY A 2 53.00 -19.98 -27.20
C GLY A 2 51.86 -18.95 -27.06
N ALA A 3 51.98 -17.76 -27.67
CA ALA A 3 50.94 -16.71 -27.59
C ALA A 3 49.58 -17.14 -28.19
N LYS A 4 49.59 -17.94 -29.27
CA LYS A 4 48.37 -18.49 -29.89
C LYS A 4 47.71 -19.55 -29.00
N CYS A 5 48.48 -20.27 -28.18
CA CYS A 5 47.98 -21.27 -27.23
C CYS A 5 47.29 -20.58 -26.04
N ILE A 6 47.91 -19.54 -25.48
CA ILE A 6 47.34 -18.74 -24.38
C ILE A 6 46.02 -18.08 -24.82
N GLN A 7 45.98 -17.48 -26.02
CA GLN A 7 44.75 -16.90 -26.57
C GLN A 7 43.62 -17.94 -26.76
N ARG A 8 43.94 -19.17 -27.19
CA ARG A 8 42.95 -20.26 -27.31
C ARG A 8 42.41 -20.70 -25.94
N CYS A 9 43.26 -20.85 -24.94
CA CYS A 9 42.85 -21.20 -23.58
C CYS A 9 41.96 -20.11 -22.95
N TRP A 10 42.32 -18.84 -23.13
CA TRP A 10 41.55 -17.70 -22.61
C TRP A 10 40.16 -17.60 -23.25
N ARG A 11 40.07 -17.81 -24.58
CA ARG A 11 38.78 -17.91 -25.28
C ARG A 11 37.95 -19.05 -24.69
N ARG A 12 38.51 -20.26 -24.56
CA ARG A 12 37.77 -21.42 -24.02
C ARG A 12 37.26 -21.20 -22.60
N TYR A 13 38.06 -20.56 -21.73
CA TYR A 13 37.64 -20.16 -20.39
C TYR A 13 36.51 -19.13 -20.42
N SER A 14 36.62 -18.09 -21.26
CA SER A 14 35.59 -17.07 -21.42
C SER A 14 34.27 -17.67 -21.93
N TRP A 15 34.31 -18.57 -22.90
CA TRP A 15 33.13 -19.31 -23.40
C TRP A 15 32.49 -20.16 -22.30
N HIS A 16 33.29 -20.90 -21.53
CA HIS A 16 32.80 -21.73 -20.44
C HIS A 16 32.15 -20.91 -19.32
N LYS A 17 32.79 -19.80 -18.91
CA LYS A 17 32.24 -18.86 -17.91
C LYS A 17 30.93 -18.22 -18.39
N ALA A 18 30.87 -17.80 -19.66
CA ALA A 18 29.63 -17.28 -20.25
C ALA A 18 28.51 -18.33 -20.29
N TYR A 19 28.84 -19.58 -20.60
CA TYR A 19 27.90 -20.70 -20.57
C TYR A 19 27.37 -20.98 -19.16
N ILE A 20 28.24 -21.04 -18.14
CA ILE A 20 27.84 -21.22 -16.74
C ILE A 20 26.92 -20.08 -16.30
N ASN A 21 27.28 -18.83 -16.59
CA ASN A 21 26.43 -17.67 -16.27
C ASN A 21 25.06 -17.77 -16.95
N ARG A 22 25.00 -18.23 -18.20
CA ARG A 22 23.74 -18.46 -18.94
C ARG A 22 22.93 -19.60 -18.34
N ALA A 23 23.57 -20.71 -17.96
CA ALA A 23 22.91 -21.84 -17.31
C ALA A 23 22.35 -21.46 -15.93
N ALA A 24 23.15 -20.77 -15.12
CA ALA A 24 22.73 -20.23 -13.82
C ALA A 24 21.57 -19.24 -13.96
N SER A 25 21.62 -18.34 -14.95
CA SER A 25 20.53 -17.39 -15.23
C SER A 25 19.23 -18.11 -15.58
N ARG A 26 19.28 -19.17 -16.41
CA ARG A 26 18.12 -19.99 -16.74
C ARG A 26 17.51 -20.68 -15.52
N ILE A 27 18.36 -21.23 -14.65
CA ILE A 27 17.91 -21.88 -13.40
C ILE A 27 17.25 -20.84 -12.48
N GLN A 28 17.87 -19.68 -12.31
CA GLN A 28 17.34 -18.58 -11.50
C GLN A 28 16.01 -18.04 -12.06
N GLU A 29 15.89 -17.87 -13.38
CA GLU A 29 14.65 -17.48 -14.04
C GLU A 29 13.56 -18.52 -13.88
N ALA A 30 13.89 -19.81 -14.07
CA ALA A 30 12.95 -20.91 -13.84
C ALA A 30 12.45 -20.94 -12.39
N TRP A 31 13.35 -20.76 -11.42
CA TRP A 31 13.00 -20.66 -10.00
C TRP A 31 12.11 -19.44 -9.72
N ARG A 32 12.50 -18.25 -10.20
CA ARG A 32 11.69 -17.04 -10.06
C ARG A 32 10.31 -17.23 -10.67
N ASN A 33 10.21 -17.80 -11.86
CA ASN A 33 8.93 -18.06 -12.53
C ASN A 33 8.08 -19.08 -11.74
N ARG A 34 8.69 -20.11 -11.16
CA ARG A 34 8.01 -21.05 -10.26
C ARG A 34 7.45 -20.35 -9.03
N CYS A 35 8.24 -19.50 -8.38
CA CYS A 35 7.80 -18.69 -7.23
C CYS A 35 6.69 -17.72 -7.61
N ARG A 36 6.83 -17.01 -8.74
CA ARG A 36 5.82 -16.08 -9.28
C ARG A 36 4.48 -16.77 -9.51
N ARG A 37 4.50 -17.95 -10.15
CA ARG A 37 3.29 -18.76 -10.36
C ARG A 37 2.65 -19.19 -9.04
N LYS A 38 3.44 -19.64 -8.06
CA LYS A 38 2.93 -20.01 -6.72
C LYS A 38 2.24 -18.84 -6.04
N LEU A 39 2.90 -17.68 -6.01
CA LEU A 39 2.40 -16.48 -5.35
C LEU A 39 1.13 -15.96 -6.05
N TYR A 40 1.07 -16.02 -7.38
CA TYR A 40 -0.16 -15.69 -8.12
C TYR A 40 -1.32 -16.63 -7.77
N ILE A 41 -1.08 -17.94 -7.75
CA ILE A 41 -2.10 -18.93 -7.37
C ILE A 41 -2.60 -18.65 -5.95
N PHE A 42 -1.68 -18.40 -5.00
CA PHE A 42 -2.03 -18.02 -3.64
C PHE A 42 -2.93 -16.78 -3.59
N TYR A 43 -2.55 -15.68 -4.26
CA TYR A 43 -3.38 -14.48 -4.28
C TYR A 43 -4.74 -14.69 -4.97
N ARG A 44 -4.77 -15.44 -6.07
CA ARG A 44 -6.01 -15.78 -6.78
C ARG A 44 -6.97 -16.53 -5.84
N ASP A 45 -6.45 -17.53 -5.12
CA ASP A 45 -7.25 -18.37 -4.25
C ASP A 45 -7.68 -17.58 -2.99
N LEU A 46 -6.81 -16.72 -2.45
CA LEU A 46 -7.13 -15.79 -1.37
C LEU A 46 -8.28 -14.84 -1.75
N ILE A 47 -8.20 -14.21 -2.94
CA ILE A 47 -9.23 -13.29 -3.41
C ILE A 47 -10.55 -14.03 -3.62
N ARG A 48 -10.53 -15.19 -4.30
CA ARG A 48 -11.74 -15.99 -4.52
C ARG A 48 -12.42 -16.41 -3.23
N PHE A 49 -11.62 -16.78 -2.22
CA PHE A 49 -12.14 -17.12 -0.90
C PHE A 49 -12.82 -15.91 -0.22
N ARG A 50 -12.20 -14.73 -0.33
CA ARG A 50 -12.71 -13.49 0.30
C ARG A 50 -13.90 -12.88 -0.45
N GLU A 51 -14.02 -13.06 -1.76
CA GLU A 51 -15.18 -12.59 -2.54
C GLU A 51 -16.50 -13.25 -2.11
N GLY A 52 -16.45 -14.45 -1.49
CA GLY A 52 -17.62 -15.10 -0.90
C GLY A 52 -17.96 -14.67 0.54
N SER A 53 -17.10 -13.87 1.18
CA SER A 53 -17.32 -13.40 2.55
C SER A 53 -18.19 -12.13 2.57
N PRO A 54 -18.91 -11.86 3.67
CA PRO A 54 -19.60 -10.58 3.84
C PRO A 54 -18.64 -9.39 3.65
N PRO A 55 -19.04 -8.37 2.88
CA PRO A 55 -18.16 -7.26 2.51
C PRO A 55 -17.73 -6.42 3.72
N VAL A 56 -18.60 -6.33 4.73
CA VAL A 56 -18.33 -5.58 5.96
C VAL A 56 -17.13 -6.17 6.71
N ASP A 57 -17.06 -7.49 6.87
CA ASP A 57 -15.96 -8.14 7.58
C ASP A 57 -14.65 -8.05 6.80
N LEU A 58 -14.73 -8.11 5.47
CA LEU A 58 -13.56 -7.92 4.61
C LEU A 58 -13.02 -6.49 4.70
N LEU A 59 -13.90 -5.49 4.71
CA LEU A 59 -13.50 -4.10 4.91
C LEU A 59 -12.99 -3.83 6.33
N LYS A 60 -13.49 -4.49 7.38
CA LYS A 60 -12.89 -4.37 8.72
C LYS A 60 -11.41 -4.72 8.72
N CYS A 61 -11.01 -5.73 7.94
CA CYS A 61 -9.61 -6.11 7.77
C CYS A 61 -8.83 -5.11 6.91
N ILE A 62 -9.43 -4.57 5.84
CA ILE A 62 -8.73 -3.70 4.88
C ILE A 62 -8.70 -2.24 5.35
N ASN A 63 -9.87 -1.66 5.60
CA ASN A 63 -10.07 -0.31 6.07
C ASN A 63 -11.27 -0.24 7.06
N PRO A 64 -11.00 -0.28 8.38
CA PRO A 64 -12.06 -0.30 9.38
C PRO A 64 -12.92 0.97 9.41
N ARG A 65 -12.39 2.11 8.93
CA ARG A 65 -13.15 3.36 8.84
C ARG A 65 -14.27 3.25 7.83
N GLU A 66 -13.98 2.71 6.64
CA GLU A 66 -15.00 2.47 5.61
C GLU A 66 -16.01 1.41 6.07
N ALA A 67 -15.55 0.37 6.77
CA ALA A 67 -16.42 -0.66 7.31
C ALA A 67 -17.44 -0.10 8.32
N SER A 68 -17.07 0.93 9.10
CA SER A 68 -17.95 1.54 10.10
C SER A 68 -19.10 2.37 9.52
N ILE A 69 -18.96 2.82 8.27
CA ILE A 69 -19.95 3.68 7.60
C ILE A 69 -20.94 2.84 6.79
N ILE A 70 -20.57 1.61 6.44
CA ILE A 70 -21.39 0.73 5.60
C ILE A 70 -22.47 0.07 6.44
N ASP A 71 -23.71 0.17 5.96
CA ASP A 71 -24.87 -0.49 6.55
C ASP A 71 -25.21 -1.79 5.81
N ALA A 72 -25.91 -2.70 6.48
CA ALA A 72 -26.32 -3.98 5.93
C ALA A 72 -27.23 -3.82 4.69
N PHE A 73 -28.03 -2.75 4.63
CA PHE A 73 -28.94 -2.50 3.52
C PHE A 73 -28.26 -1.88 2.29
N SER A 74 -27.01 -1.41 2.41
CA SER A 74 -26.36 -0.66 1.33
C SER A 74 -26.00 -1.53 0.10
N GLY A 75 -26.21 -2.85 0.18
CA GLY A 75 -25.98 -3.76 -0.95
C GLY A 75 -24.55 -3.68 -1.48
N VAL A 76 -23.58 -3.56 -0.57
CA VAL A 76 -22.16 -3.35 -0.94
C VAL A 76 -21.57 -4.63 -1.50
N HIS A 77 -20.78 -4.49 -2.55
CA HIS A 77 -19.97 -5.55 -3.11
C HIS A 77 -18.53 -5.06 -3.33
N LEU A 78 -17.55 -5.83 -2.84
CA LEU A 78 -16.14 -5.56 -3.02
C LEU A 78 -15.62 -6.33 -4.22
N ARG A 79 -14.98 -5.62 -5.14
CA ARG A 79 -14.27 -6.24 -6.25
C ARG A 79 -12.78 -6.04 -6.09
N PHE A 80 -12.02 -7.11 -6.32
CA PHE A 80 -10.57 -7.08 -6.30
C PHE A 80 -9.98 -7.12 -7.72
N ARG A 81 -8.81 -6.50 -7.86
CA ARG A 81 -7.99 -6.56 -9.08
C ARG A 81 -6.52 -6.64 -8.73
N PHE A 82 -5.74 -7.22 -9.63
CA PHE A 82 -4.30 -7.07 -9.62
C PHE A 82 -3.90 -5.81 -10.37
N GLY A 83 -3.01 -5.03 -9.78
CA GLY A 83 -2.43 -3.84 -10.37
C GLY A 83 -0.93 -3.76 -10.12
N GLY A 84 -0.32 -2.66 -10.54
CA GLY A 84 1.12 -2.42 -10.44
C GLY A 84 1.88 -2.77 -11.72
N ASN A 85 3.05 -2.15 -11.88
CA ASN A 85 3.89 -2.23 -13.08
C ASN A 85 4.92 -3.37 -13.02
N SER A 86 5.04 -4.04 -11.88
CA SER A 86 6.02 -5.11 -11.63
C SER A 86 5.43 -6.19 -10.74
N PHE A 87 5.99 -7.39 -10.83
CA PHE A 87 5.64 -8.50 -9.95
C PHE A 87 6.41 -8.39 -8.62
N PRO A 88 5.80 -8.67 -7.44
CA PRO A 88 4.42 -9.16 -7.22
C PRO A 88 3.34 -8.10 -7.46
N PRO A 89 2.16 -8.50 -7.97
CA PRO A 89 1.09 -7.55 -8.26
C PRO A 89 0.54 -6.96 -6.96
N THR A 90 0.30 -5.64 -6.95
CA THR A 90 -0.43 -4.99 -5.87
C THR A 90 -1.90 -5.32 -6.00
N VAL A 91 -2.53 -5.80 -4.93
CA VAL A 91 -3.98 -6.03 -4.93
C VAL A 91 -4.69 -4.70 -4.73
N LEU A 92 -5.60 -4.38 -5.64
CA LEU A 92 -6.45 -3.22 -5.60
C LEU A 92 -7.88 -3.65 -5.26
N TYR A 93 -8.61 -2.79 -4.54
CA TYR A 93 -10.03 -3.00 -4.24
C TYR A 93 -10.85 -1.78 -4.67
N LYS A 94 -12.12 -2.02 -4.99
CA LYS A 94 -13.13 -0.98 -5.21
C LYS A 94 -14.46 -1.43 -4.62
N ILE A 95 -15.14 -0.48 -3.99
CA ILE A 95 -16.45 -0.66 -3.38
C ILE A 95 -17.51 -0.34 -4.44
N PHE A 96 -18.39 -1.30 -4.69
CA PHE A 96 -19.59 -1.15 -5.50
C PHE A 96 -20.82 -1.23 -4.59
N THR A 97 -21.90 -0.57 -4.99
CA THR A 97 -23.19 -0.60 -4.30
C THR A 97 -24.25 -0.97 -5.31
N HIS A 98 -25.05 -1.99 -5.01
CA HIS A 98 -26.20 -2.36 -5.83
C HIS A 98 -27.47 -1.64 -5.41
N ALA A 99 -27.49 -1.07 -4.21
CA ALA A 99 -28.55 -0.19 -3.75
C ALA A 99 -28.55 1.12 -4.55
N PRO A 100 -29.73 1.74 -4.77
CA PRO A 100 -29.81 3.07 -5.37
C PRO A 100 -29.09 4.07 -4.47
N VAL A 101 -28.04 4.70 -5.00
CA VAL A 101 -27.30 5.76 -4.31
C VAL A 101 -27.74 7.09 -4.89
N THR A 102 -28.18 7.98 -4.02
CA THR A 102 -28.63 9.31 -4.39
C THR A 102 -27.70 10.33 -3.75
N ASP A 103 -27.16 11.22 -4.58
CA ASP A 103 -26.39 12.37 -4.11
C ASP A 103 -27.36 13.46 -3.61
N ILE A 104 -27.48 13.58 -2.29
CA ILE A 104 -28.39 14.55 -1.66
C ILE A 104 -28.04 15.98 -2.08
N CYS A 105 -26.75 16.27 -2.28
CA CYS A 105 -26.26 17.61 -2.58
C CYS A 105 -26.40 17.98 -4.06
N SER A 106 -26.73 17.02 -4.95
CA SER A 106 -26.88 17.30 -6.38
C SER A 106 -28.24 17.88 -6.76
N PHE A 107 -29.28 17.68 -5.94
CA PHE A 107 -30.64 18.14 -6.26
C PHE A 107 -30.80 19.67 -6.16
N CYS A 108 -29.98 20.32 -5.36
CA CYS A 108 -30.01 21.76 -5.22
C CYS A 108 -28.58 22.24 -4.91
N PRO A 109 -27.69 22.29 -5.92
CA PRO A 109 -26.32 22.72 -5.69
C PRO A 109 -26.36 24.12 -5.08
N ARG A 110 -25.75 24.27 -3.91
CA ARG A 110 -25.62 25.50 -3.15
C ARG A 110 -24.26 25.52 -2.49
N ASN A 111 -23.83 26.69 -2.03
CA ASN A 111 -22.70 26.77 -1.12
C ASN A 111 -23.14 26.38 0.30
N TYR A 112 -23.27 25.08 0.56
CA TYR A 112 -23.69 24.54 1.87
C TYR A 112 -22.74 24.94 3.01
N ALA A 113 -21.47 25.22 2.70
CA ALA A 113 -20.48 25.63 3.69
C ALA A 113 -20.63 27.11 4.12
N ALA A 114 -21.21 27.95 3.27
CA ALA A 114 -21.45 29.37 3.54
C ALA A 114 -22.90 29.67 3.94
N GLN A 115 -23.77 28.66 4.03
CA GLN A 115 -25.16 28.85 4.42
C GLN A 115 -25.21 29.23 5.91
N GLN A 116 -25.40 30.54 6.17
CA GLN A 116 -25.69 31.02 7.52
C GLN A 116 -27.15 30.67 7.86
N ASP A 117 -27.41 30.39 9.13
CA ASP A 117 -28.77 30.24 9.65
C ASP A 117 -29.46 31.59 9.56
N PHE A 118 -30.13 31.84 8.43
CA PHE A 118 -30.89 33.06 8.24
C PHE A 118 -32.03 33.11 9.25
N THR A 119 -32.12 34.23 9.97
CA THR A 119 -33.31 34.48 10.80
C THR A 119 -34.48 34.81 9.87
N ARG A 120 -35.71 34.55 10.32
CA ARG A 120 -36.94 34.77 9.53
C ARG A 120 -37.09 36.19 8.93
N ARG A 121 -36.36 37.19 9.43
CA ARG A 121 -36.34 38.58 8.89
C ARG A 121 -35.45 38.75 7.65
N ASP A 122 -34.46 37.88 7.47
CA ASP A 122 -33.53 37.95 6.34
C ASP A 122 -34.12 37.32 5.07
N GLU A 123 -35.06 36.37 5.23
CA GLU A 123 -35.80 35.73 4.13
C GLU A 123 -36.66 36.73 3.33
N GLU A 124 -37.24 37.75 3.99
CA GLU A 124 -38.03 38.79 3.33
C GLU A 124 -37.17 39.70 2.45
N LYS A 125 -35.93 39.98 2.87
CA LYS A 125 -34.97 40.76 2.05
C LYS A 125 -34.50 39.97 0.83
N ALA A 126 -34.28 38.67 0.97
CA ALA A 126 -33.83 37.81 -0.13
C ALA A 126 -34.87 37.69 -1.27
N ARG A 127 -36.18 37.76 -0.98
CA ARG A 127 -37.25 37.70 -1.99
C ARG A 127 -37.28 38.89 -2.95
N ASN A 128 -36.71 40.04 -2.54
CA ASN A 128 -36.72 41.28 -3.33
C ASN A 128 -35.44 41.49 -4.16
N VAL A 129 -34.50 40.54 -4.14
CA VAL A 129 -33.25 40.64 -4.92
C VAL A 129 -33.46 40.04 -6.31
N THR A 130 -33.43 40.88 -7.34
CA THR A 130 -33.36 40.48 -8.75
C THR A 130 -32.19 39.51 -8.94
N PRO A 131 -32.35 38.38 -9.66
CA PRO A 131 -31.30 37.39 -9.78
C PRO A 131 -30.18 37.94 -10.69
N LEU A 132 -29.22 38.62 -10.08
CA LEU A 132 -27.91 38.87 -10.68
C LEU A 132 -27.30 37.49 -11.01
N ALA A 133 -26.56 37.39 -12.12
CA ALA A 133 -25.87 36.17 -12.53
C ALA A 133 -25.21 35.52 -11.29
N HIS A 134 -25.71 34.36 -10.88
CA HIS A 134 -25.27 33.76 -9.62
C HIS A 134 -23.81 33.35 -9.78
N ASP A 135 -22.94 33.95 -8.97
CA ASP A 135 -21.59 33.47 -8.82
C ASP A 135 -21.65 32.07 -8.16
N MET A 136 -21.38 31.04 -8.97
CA MET A 136 -21.45 29.63 -8.58
C MET A 136 -20.17 29.18 -7.84
N THR A 137 -19.25 30.11 -7.55
CA THR A 137 -18.02 29.80 -6.83
C THR A 137 -18.35 29.24 -5.44
N GLY A 138 -17.73 28.10 -5.11
CA GLY A 138 -17.96 27.40 -3.85
C GLY A 138 -19.28 26.63 -3.75
N TRP A 139 -20.08 26.56 -4.82
CA TRP A 139 -21.25 25.66 -4.84
C TRP A 139 -20.79 24.21 -4.81
N TYR A 140 -21.66 23.33 -4.29
CA TYR A 140 -21.42 21.90 -4.29
C TYR A 140 -21.04 21.40 -5.69
N GLN A 141 -19.85 20.79 -5.78
CA GLN A 141 -19.37 20.10 -6.96
C GLN A 141 -19.04 18.67 -6.58
N ARG A 142 -19.66 17.72 -7.28
CA ARG A 142 -19.40 16.30 -7.06
C ARG A 142 -18.03 15.95 -7.67
N TRP A 143 -17.12 15.46 -6.83
CA TRP A 143 -15.83 14.96 -7.27
C TRP A 143 -15.73 13.45 -6.98
N GLU A 144 -15.72 12.65 -8.04
CA GLU A 144 -15.80 11.19 -7.95
C GLU A 144 -14.46 10.54 -7.57
N ASN A 145 -14.08 10.57 -6.29
CA ASN A 145 -12.87 9.89 -5.79
C ASN A 145 -13.03 8.36 -5.61
N ASN A 146 -13.86 7.71 -6.45
CA ASN A 146 -14.09 6.27 -6.41
C ASN A 146 -13.16 5.49 -7.37
N GLY A 147 -11.86 5.76 -7.26
CA GLY A 147 -10.81 5.03 -7.96
C GLY A 147 -10.53 3.66 -7.36
N TRP A 148 -9.71 2.86 -8.05
CA TRP A 148 -9.15 1.63 -7.48
C TRP A 148 -8.13 1.96 -6.38
N ARG A 149 -8.29 1.38 -5.20
CA ARG A 149 -7.44 1.65 -4.02
C ARG A 149 -6.52 0.47 -3.75
N PRO A 150 -5.21 0.66 -3.54
CA PRO A 150 -4.32 -0.43 -3.17
C PRO A 150 -4.59 -0.91 -1.74
N ILE A 151 -4.59 -2.23 -1.56
CA ILE A 151 -4.56 -2.86 -0.25
C ILE A 151 -3.14 -2.73 0.30
N ALA A 152 -3.00 -2.28 1.55
CA ALA A 152 -1.69 -2.17 2.18
C ALA A 152 -1.03 -3.55 2.26
N ASP A 153 0.24 -3.64 1.85
CA ASP A 153 1.01 -4.90 1.76
C ASP A 153 1.07 -5.65 3.10
N ARG A 154 0.95 -4.91 4.21
CA ARG A 154 0.91 -5.43 5.58
C ARG A 154 -0.25 -6.39 5.85
N LEU A 155 -1.29 -6.39 5.03
CA LEU A 155 -2.45 -7.27 5.18
C LEU A 155 -2.22 -8.67 4.60
N PHE A 156 -1.19 -8.83 3.76
CA PHE A 156 -0.78 -10.13 3.20
C PHE A 156 0.32 -10.81 4.02
N VAL A 157 0.96 -10.06 4.92
CA VAL A 157 1.94 -10.61 5.84
C VAL A 157 1.19 -11.03 7.09
N ASP A 158 1.20 -12.32 7.40
CA ASP A 158 0.65 -12.83 8.64
C ASP A 158 1.31 -12.04 9.80
N PRO A 159 0.55 -11.38 10.69
CA PRO A 159 1.10 -10.59 11.78
C PRO A 159 2.04 -11.43 12.67
N GLU A 160 1.81 -12.73 12.77
CA GLU A 160 2.69 -13.64 13.50
C GLU A 160 4.03 -13.85 12.78
N SER A 161 3.99 -13.99 11.45
CA SER A 161 5.20 -14.09 10.61
C SER A 161 6.02 -12.80 10.60
N THR A 162 5.34 -11.64 10.62
CA THR A 162 5.97 -10.31 10.70
C THR A 162 6.64 -10.12 12.04
N ALA A 163 5.96 -10.48 13.14
CA ALA A 163 6.54 -10.41 14.48
C ALA A 163 7.74 -11.33 14.63
N ARG A 164 7.72 -12.53 14.01
CA ARG A 164 8.87 -13.44 13.94
C ARG A 164 10.02 -12.87 13.12
N GLN A 165 9.74 -12.25 11.97
CA GLN A 165 10.75 -11.57 11.14
C GLN A 165 11.35 -10.36 11.84
N GLN A 166 10.53 -9.49 12.44
CA GLN A 166 10.98 -8.34 13.23
C GLN A 166 11.79 -8.78 14.45
N LYS A 167 11.41 -9.87 15.13
CA LYS A 167 12.25 -10.48 16.18
C LYS A 167 13.56 -11.00 15.62
N ALA A 168 13.55 -11.67 14.48
CA ALA A 168 14.76 -12.21 13.85
C ALA A 168 15.71 -11.10 13.38
N GLU A 169 15.19 -10.02 12.79
CA GLU A 169 15.92 -8.82 12.37
C GLU A 169 16.44 -8.03 13.58
N ALA A 170 15.62 -7.87 14.63
CA ALA A 170 16.07 -7.26 15.90
C ALA A 170 17.11 -8.11 16.63
N GLN A 171 17.07 -9.44 16.48
CA GLN A 171 18.08 -10.38 16.97
C GLN A 171 19.31 -10.47 16.06
N GLN A 172 19.23 -9.95 14.83
CA GLN A 172 20.35 -9.79 13.91
C GLN A 172 21.25 -8.66 14.41
N GLN A 173 21.95 -8.93 15.51
CA GLN A 173 22.90 -7.99 16.08
C GLN A 173 24.11 -7.89 15.17
N TRP A 174 24.51 -6.66 14.87
CA TRP A 174 25.80 -6.40 14.24
C TRP A 174 26.94 -6.99 15.09
N PHE A 175 27.67 -7.96 14.53
CA PHE A 175 28.74 -8.70 15.22
C PHE A 175 30.09 -8.50 14.51
N HIS A 176 31.02 -7.85 15.21
CA HIS A 176 32.39 -7.68 14.74
C HIS A 176 33.32 -8.73 15.36
N TYR A 177 34.19 -9.36 14.55
CA TYR A 177 35.04 -10.47 15.00
C TYR A 177 36.00 -10.07 16.16
N CYS A 178 36.60 -8.88 16.09
CA CYS A 178 37.51 -8.39 17.13
C CYS A 178 36.79 -8.05 18.46
N PRO A 179 37.18 -8.64 19.61
CA PRO A 179 36.56 -8.36 20.92
C PRO A 179 36.74 -6.90 21.39
N LYS A 180 37.90 -6.28 21.11
CA LYS A 180 38.18 -4.89 21.50
C LYS A 180 37.21 -3.91 20.83
N VAL A 181 36.95 -4.10 19.54
CA VAL A 181 35.99 -3.29 18.76
C VAL A 181 34.57 -3.42 19.33
N ARG A 182 34.15 -4.64 19.70
CA ARG A 182 32.85 -4.86 20.35
C ARG A 182 32.73 -4.14 21.70
N ARG A 183 33.80 -4.15 22.51
CA ARG A 183 33.83 -3.44 23.79
C ARG A 183 33.69 -1.92 23.60
N GLN A 184 34.47 -1.35 22.68
CA GLN A 184 34.39 0.09 22.36
C GLN A 184 33.01 0.50 21.86
N ALA A 185 32.40 -0.29 20.97
CA ALA A 185 31.04 -0.01 20.48
C ALA A 185 29.99 -0.03 21.61
N ARG A 186 30.08 -0.97 22.55
CA ARG A 186 29.18 -1.02 23.73
C ARG A 186 29.35 0.21 24.63
N GLU A 187 30.59 0.60 24.90
CA GLU A 187 30.90 1.77 25.72
C GLU A 187 30.41 3.07 25.04
N ALA A 188 30.58 3.20 23.72
CA ALA A 188 30.04 4.32 22.95
C ALA A 188 28.50 4.37 22.99
N ALA A 189 27.83 3.24 22.78
CA ALA A 189 26.37 3.15 22.86
C ALA A 189 25.84 3.46 24.27
N ALA A 190 26.55 3.07 25.33
CA ALA A 190 26.20 3.44 26.71
C ALA A 190 26.32 4.96 26.93
N LYS A 191 27.40 5.59 26.44
CA LYS A 191 27.56 7.05 26.51
C LYS A 191 26.47 7.79 25.72
N GLN A 192 26.13 7.32 24.52
CA GLN A 192 25.06 7.90 23.70
C GLN A 192 23.71 7.84 24.41
N ARG A 193 23.35 6.69 24.97
CA ARG A 193 22.10 6.52 25.74
C ARG A 193 22.05 7.44 26.95
N LYS A 194 23.17 7.57 27.67
CA LYS A 194 23.26 8.51 28.81
C LYS A 194 23.04 9.96 28.36
N ARG A 195 23.63 10.38 27.23
CA ARG A 195 23.42 11.74 26.68
C ARG A 195 21.97 12.00 26.30
N LEU A 196 21.34 11.05 25.60
CA LEU A 196 19.94 11.15 25.19
C LEU A 196 18.99 11.18 26.40
N TRP A 197 19.31 10.41 27.45
CA TRP A 197 18.54 10.43 28.69
C TRP A 197 18.66 11.78 29.40
N MET A 198 19.87 12.34 29.49
CA MET A 198 20.07 13.67 30.05
C MET A 198 19.34 14.74 29.22
N SER A 199 19.34 14.65 27.88
CA SER A 199 18.64 15.62 27.01
C SER A 199 17.12 15.50 27.02
N GLN A 200 16.55 14.44 27.62
CA GLN A 200 15.10 14.34 27.85
C GLN A 200 14.68 14.91 29.21
N ILE A 201 15.64 15.13 30.11
CA ILE A 201 15.41 15.65 31.47
C ILE A 201 15.51 17.18 31.51
N TYR A 202 16.27 17.78 30.59
CA TYR A 202 16.44 19.23 30.42
C TYR A 202 15.76 19.69 29.13
#